data_AF-W2STN6-F1
#
_entry.id   AF-W2STN6-F1
#
_cell.length_a   1.000
_cell.length_b   1.000
_cell.length_c   1.000
_cell.angle_alpha   90.00
_cell.angle_beta   90.00
_cell.angle_gamma   90.00
#
_symmetry.space_group_name_H-M   'P 1'
#
loop_
_entity.id
_entity.type
_entity.pdbx_description
1 polymer ?
#
loop_
_entity_poly.entity_id
_entity_poly.type
_entity_poly.pdbx_seq_one_letter_code
_entity_poly.pdbx_strand_id
1 'polypeptide(L)'
;MWSVFYGDDETEGDGIILSEGGRWYQNRELALRIFKAFNLSGDELEARVRIQVDYLEHYIDAEIGTNKCAIMDLHIGIAYCVGNIIQDLVLGKSHPYGDPEFDYLRRLIDSTLHDVSIRSIFAIF
;
A
#
# COMPACT_ATOMS: atom_id res chain seq x y z
N MET A 1 -2.63 20.51 14.82
CA MET A 1 -2.77 19.10 14.39
C MET A 1 -1.36 18.64 14.06
N TRP A 2 -0.72 17.94 14.99
CA TRP A 2 0.63 17.42 14.84
C TRP A 2 0.63 16.43 13.68
N SER A 3 1.53 16.62 12.72
CA SER A 3 1.63 15.74 11.57
C SER A 3 2.01 14.34 12.07
N VAL A 4 1.24 13.34 11.64
CA VAL A 4 1.43 11.90 11.91
C VAL A 4 2.83 11.40 11.53
N PHE A 5 3.64 12.22 10.86
CA PHE A 5 4.90 11.85 10.24
C PHE A 5 6.14 12.55 10.81
N TYR A 6 6.04 13.42 11.82
CA TYR A 6 7.23 14.03 12.44
C TYR A 6 7.35 13.58 13.89
N GLY A 7 8.59 13.25 14.30
CA GLY A 7 8.89 13.01 15.71
C GLY A 7 8.76 14.28 16.56
N ASP A 8 8.98 14.15 17.87
CA ASP A 8 8.98 15.28 18.82
C ASP A 8 10.00 16.39 18.48
N ASP A 9 10.93 16.13 17.55
CA ASP A 9 11.86 17.09 16.97
C ASP A 9 11.44 17.40 15.52
N GLU A 10 11.05 18.65 15.23
CA GLU A 10 10.39 19.09 13.98
C GLU A 10 11.22 18.86 12.70
N THR A 11 12.48 18.46 12.84
CA THR A 11 13.44 18.29 11.74
C THR A 11 13.51 16.87 11.19
N GLU A 12 13.10 15.84 11.94
CA GLU A 12 13.23 14.44 11.52
C GLU A 12 11.86 13.75 11.38
N GLY A 13 11.63 13.12 10.21
CA GLY A 13 10.41 12.36 9.95
C GLY A 13 10.37 11.01 10.67
N ASP A 14 9.20 10.35 10.64
CA ASP A 14 8.96 9.04 11.28
C ASP A 14 8.86 7.88 10.27
N GLY A 15 8.78 6.66 10.78
CA GLY A 15 8.69 5.43 10.01
C GLY A 15 10.04 5.07 9.38
N ILE A 16 10.00 4.36 8.25
CA ILE A 16 11.22 3.97 7.51
C ILE A 16 11.50 4.93 6.35
N ILE A 17 10.46 5.55 5.80
CA ILE A 17 10.57 6.36 4.57
C ILE A 17 11.05 7.77 4.87
N LEU A 18 10.62 8.36 6.00
CA LEU A 18 10.87 9.78 6.31
C LEU A 18 11.89 10.01 7.44
N SER A 19 12.30 8.95 8.15
CA SER A 19 13.33 9.02 9.20
C SER A 19 14.74 8.97 8.61
N GLU A 20 15.74 9.46 9.35
CA GLU A 20 17.14 9.40 8.95
C GLU A 20 18.04 8.75 10.03
N GLY A 21 19.34 8.68 9.77
CA GLY A 21 20.36 8.29 10.74
C GLY A 21 20.07 7.00 11.53
N GLY A 22 20.22 7.09 12.86
CA GLY A 22 20.05 5.95 13.76
C GLY A 22 18.60 5.44 13.84
N ARG A 23 17.61 6.34 13.72
CA ARG A 23 16.18 6.00 13.77
C ARG A 23 15.77 5.19 12.56
N TRP A 24 16.18 5.62 11.35
CA TRP A 24 16.00 4.86 10.12
C TRP A 24 16.57 3.44 10.24
N TYR A 25 17.80 3.32 10.74
CA TYR A 25 18.46 2.02 10.89
C TYR A 25 17.67 1.09 11.81
N GLN A 26 17.22 1.59 12.97
CA GLN A 26 16.42 0.82 13.92
C GLN A 26 15.07 0.40 13.35
N ASN A 27 14.33 1.32 12.72
CA ASN A 27 13.03 1.04 12.12
C ASN A 27 13.15 0.02 10.97
N ARG A 28 14.18 0.16 10.13
CA ARG A 28 14.46 -0.76 9.03
C ARG A 28 14.81 -2.15 9.54
N GLU A 29 15.70 -2.25 10.53
CA GLU A 29 16.11 -3.53 11.10
C GLU A 29 14.95 -4.24 11.78
N LEU A 30 14.10 -3.51 12.51
CA LEU A 30 12.87 -4.04 13.11
C LEU A 30 11.93 -4.60 12.03
N ALA A 31 11.65 -3.84 10.97
CA ALA A 31 10.78 -4.30 9.89
C ALA A 31 11.31 -5.55 9.19
N LEU A 32 12.62 -5.63 8.91
CA LEU A 32 13.23 -6.83 8.33
C LEU A 32 13.11 -8.05 9.25
N ARG A 33 13.22 -7.87 10.56
CA ARG A 33 13.01 -8.95 11.54
C ARG A 33 11.56 -9.40 11.55
N ILE A 34 10.60 -8.47 11.49
CA ILE A 34 9.17 -8.77 11.38
C ILE A 34 8.91 -9.56 10.08
N PHE A 35 9.37 -9.09 8.92
CA PHE A 35 9.20 -9.81 7.65
C PHE A 35 9.72 -11.25 7.71
N LYS A 36 10.88 -11.48 8.35
CA LYS A 36 11.41 -12.83 8.55
C LYS A 36 10.60 -13.64 9.55
N ALA A 37 10.22 -13.06 10.68
CA ALA A 37 9.50 -13.76 11.75
C ALA A 37 8.10 -14.21 11.31
N PHE A 38 7.44 -13.43 10.47
CA PHE A 38 6.12 -13.74 9.90
C PHE A 38 6.20 -14.53 8.59
N ASN A 39 7.40 -14.98 8.17
CA ASN A 39 7.61 -15.70 6.90
C ASN A 39 6.95 -15.00 5.71
N LEU A 40 7.09 -13.68 5.62
CA LEU A 40 6.53 -12.85 4.55
C LEU A 40 7.36 -12.97 3.26
N SER A 41 7.72 -14.19 2.90
CA SER A 41 8.51 -14.56 1.72
C SER A 41 8.27 -16.01 1.36
N GLY A 42 8.45 -16.35 0.09
CA GLY A 42 8.26 -17.72 -0.41
C GLY A 42 6.79 -18.10 -0.51
N ASP A 43 6.50 -19.39 -0.35
CA ASP A 43 5.22 -20.02 -0.70
C ASP A 43 4.00 -19.41 0.02
N GLU A 44 4.15 -18.99 1.28
CA GLU A 44 3.05 -18.39 2.06
C GLU A 44 2.65 -17.02 1.50
N LEU A 45 3.63 -16.17 1.17
CA LEU A 45 3.35 -14.89 0.52
C LEU A 45 2.79 -15.13 -0.89
N GLU A 46 3.34 -16.09 -1.64
CA GLU A 46 2.83 -16.44 -2.96
C GLU A 46 1.36 -16.87 -2.90
N ALA A 47 0.97 -17.68 -1.91
CA ALA A 47 -0.41 -18.10 -1.72
C ALA A 47 -1.34 -16.90 -1.46
N ARG A 48 -0.93 -15.95 -0.62
CA ARG A 48 -1.70 -14.71 -0.36
C ARG A 48 -1.83 -13.83 -1.59
N VAL A 49 -0.75 -13.68 -2.35
CA VAL A 49 -0.75 -12.94 -3.62
C VAL A 49 -1.69 -13.61 -4.61
N ARG A 50 -1.63 -14.95 -4.74
CA ARG A 50 -2.47 -15.72 -5.66
C ARG A 50 -3.95 -15.54 -5.36
N ILE A 51 -4.35 -15.57 -4.09
CA ILE A 51 -5.74 -15.28 -3.68
C ILE A 51 -6.21 -13.91 -4.19
N GLN A 52 -5.39 -12.87 -4.05
CA GLN A 52 -5.77 -11.52 -4.51
C GLN A 52 -5.74 -11.39 -6.05
N VAL A 53 -4.86 -12.13 -6.72
CA VAL A 53 -4.85 -12.23 -8.18
C VAL A 53 -6.11 -12.93 -8.69
N ASP A 54 -6.55 -14.01 -8.05
CA ASP A 54 -7.79 -14.71 -8.41
C ASP A 54 -9.01 -13.76 -8.31
N TYR A 55 -9.06 -12.92 -7.26
CA TYR A 55 -10.10 -11.88 -7.15
C TYR A 55 -10.01 -10.81 -8.24
N LEU A 56 -8.80 -10.42 -8.64
CA LEU A 56 -8.59 -9.49 -9.75
C LEU A 56 -9.04 -10.10 -11.08
N GLU A 57 -8.73 -11.37 -11.34
CA GLU A 57 -9.19 -12.08 -12.53
C GLU A 57 -10.72 -12.11 -12.60
N HIS A 58 -11.39 -12.44 -11.49
CA HIS A 58 -12.85 -12.40 -11.40
C HIS A 58 -13.42 -10.99 -11.62
N TYR A 59 -12.77 -9.96 -11.11
CA TYR A 59 -13.17 -8.57 -11.35
C TYR A 59 -13.06 -8.21 -12.85
N ILE A 60 -11.94 -8.57 -13.48
CA ILE A 60 -11.69 -8.32 -14.91
C ILE A 60 -12.73 -9.06 -15.77
N ASP A 61 -12.99 -10.33 -15.49
CA ASP A 61 -13.98 -11.13 -16.22
C ASP A 61 -15.39 -10.52 -16.11
N ALA A 62 -15.75 -10.01 -14.92
CA ALA A 62 -17.03 -9.34 -14.70
C ALA A 62 -17.15 -8.04 -15.50
N GLU A 63 -16.09 -7.24 -15.55
CA GLU A 63 -16.06 -5.97 -16.30
C GLU A 63 -16.07 -6.18 -17.83
N ILE A 64 -15.35 -7.19 -18.33
CA ILE A 64 -15.37 -7.56 -19.76
C ILE A 64 -16.76 -8.12 -20.15
N GLY A 65 -17.36 -8.94 -19.27
CA GLY A 65 -18.63 -9.60 -19.51
C GLY A 65 -18.62 -10.39 -20.83
N THR A 66 -19.52 -10.06 -21.75
CA THR A 66 -19.55 -10.67 -23.09
C THR A 66 -18.86 -9.83 -24.17
N ASN A 67 -18.35 -8.64 -23.83
CA ASN A 67 -17.81 -7.70 -24.80
C ASN A 67 -16.28 -7.86 -24.95
N LYS A 68 -15.87 -8.65 -25.95
CA LYS A 68 -14.44 -8.89 -26.24
C LYS A 68 -13.64 -7.65 -26.67
N CYS A 69 -14.30 -6.52 -26.94
CA CYS A 69 -13.67 -5.22 -27.24
C CYS A 69 -13.85 -4.19 -26.12
N ALA A 70 -14.12 -4.63 -24.89
CA ALA A 70 -14.23 -3.74 -23.74
C ALA A 70 -12.90 -2.99 -23.50
N ILE A 71 -12.98 -1.67 -23.34
CA ILE A 71 -11.87 -0.84 -22.86
C ILE A 71 -12.11 -0.65 -21.37
N MET A 72 -11.15 -1.08 -20.55
CA MET A 72 -11.27 -1.05 -19.09
C MET A 72 -10.08 -0.30 -18.48
N ASP A 73 -10.38 0.50 -17.47
CA ASP A 73 -9.36 1.08 -16.60
C ASP A 73 -8.98 0.08 -15.49
N LEU A 74 -7.77 -0.47 -15.57
CA LEU A 74 -7.24 -1.42 -14.60
C LEU A 74 -6.71 -0.75 -13.33
N HIS A 75 -6.65 0.58 -13.25
CA HIS A 75 -6.09 1.28 -12.10
C HIS A 75 -6.77 0.88 -10.80
N ILE A 76 -8.11 0.85 -10.77
CA ILE A 76 -8.89 0.44 -9.60
C ILE A 76 -8.67 -1.06 -9.32
N GLY A 77 -8.72 -1.89 -10.37
CA GLY A 77 -8.45 -3.32 -10.32
C GLY A 77 -7.17 -3.66 -9.55
N ILE A 78 -6.07 -3.05 -9.99
CA ILE A 78 -4.73 -3.25 -9.46
C ILE A 78 -4.60 -2.62 -8.06
N ALA A 79 -5.18 -1.45 -7.82
CA ALA A 79 -5.13 -0.79 -6.51
C ALA A 79 -5.75 -1.66 -5.41
N TYR A 80 -6.92 -2.27 -5.67
CA TYR A 80 -7.54 -3.22 -4.73
C TYR A 80 -6.67 -4.47 -4.54
N CYS A 81 -6.14 -5.05 -5.62
CA CYS A 81 -5.29 -6.25 -5.53
C CYS A 81 -4.06 -6.01 -4.65
N VAL A 82 -3.27 -4.97 -4.96
CA VAL A 82 -2.05 -4.64 -4.20
C VAL A 82 -2.39 -4.18 -2.78
N GLY A 83 -3.42 -3.34 -2.64
CA GLY A 83 -3.85 -2.83 -1.35
C GLY A 83 -4.31 -3.95 -0.42
N ASN A 84 -5.09 -4.91 -0.91
CA ASN A 84 -5.53 -6.05 -0.12
C ASN A 84 -4.40 -6.99 0.27
N ILE A 85 -3.36 -7.16 -0.56
CA ILE A 85 -2.16 -7.90 -0.15
C ILE A 85 -1.55 -7.21 1.07
N ILE A 86 -1.35 -5.89 1.03
CA ILE A 86 -0.76 -5.15 2.15
C ILE A 86 -1.68 -5.15 3.38
N GLN A 87 -2.98 -4.94 3.20
CA GLN A 87 -3.96 -4.94 4.29
C GLN A 87 -4.08 -6.31 4.96
N ASP A 88 -4.01 -7.40 4.19
CA ASP A 88 -3.97 -8.76 4.73
C ASP A 88 -2.69 -8.97 5.55
N LEU A 89 -1.54 -8.52 5.05
CA LEU A 89 -0.27 -8.64 5.75
C LEU A 89 -0.20 -7.84 7.06
N VAL A 90 -0.77 -6.63 7.08
CA VAL A 90 -0.64 -5.70 8.22
C VAL A 90 -1.80 -5.82 9.21
N LEU A 91 -3.03 -6.00 8.71
CA LEU A 91 -4.26 -6.01 9.52
C LEU A 91 -4.99 -7.36 9.51
N GLY A 92 -4.60 -8.31 8.66
CA GLY A 92 -5.34 -9.57 8.48
C GLY A 92 -6.72 -9.36 7.86
N LYS A 93 -6.90 -8.29 7.05
CA LYS A 93 -8.18 -7.91 6.44
C LYS A 93 -8.03 -7.72 4.94
N SER A 94 -9.01 -8.20 4.18
CA SER A 94 -9.20 -7.87 2.76
C SER A 94 -10.53 -7.16 2.56
N HIS A 95 -10.57 -6.27 1.55
CA HIS A 95 -11.75 -5.49 1.19
C HIS A 95 -12.30 -5.98 -0.15
N PRO A 96 -13.63 -6.20 -0.27
CA PRO A 96 -14.22 -6.52 -1.57
C PRO A 96 -14.09 -5.35 -2.54
N TYR A 97 -14.12 -5.64 -3.84
CA TYR A 97 -14.16 -4.60 -4.87
C TYR A 97 -15.38 -3.68 -4.69
N GLY A 98 -15.15 -2.37 -4.68
CA GLY A 98 -16.20 -1.36 -4.43
C GLY A 98 -16.45 -1.06 -2.95
N ASP A 99 -15.60 -1.53 -2.05
CA ASP A 99 -15.67 -1.22 -0.63
C ASP A 99 -15.39 0.27 -0.34
N PRO A 100 -16.33 0.99 0.31
CA PRO A 100 -16.19 2.43 0.51
C PRO A 100 -15.07 2.81 1.49
N GLU A 101 -14.70 1.92 2.41
CA GLU A 101 -13.62 2.16 3.37
C GLU A 101 -12.27 2.08 2.65
N PHE A 102 -12.07 1.08 1.80
CA PHE A 102 -10.88 0.97 0.97
C PHE A 102 -10.76 2.14 -0.02
N ASP A 103 -11.85 2.54 -0.66
CA ASP A 103 -11.85 3.69 -1.56
C ASP A 103 -11.47 4.99 -0.84
N TYR A 104 -11.92 5.17 0.40
CA TYR A 104 -11.53 6.30 1.23
C TYR A 104 -10.03 6.26 1.56
N LEU A 105 -9.52 5.10 2.01
CA LEU A 105 -8.09 4.91 2.29
C LEU A 105 -7.24 5.21 1.06
N ARG A 106 -7.61 4.68 -0.11
CA ARG A 106 -6.90 4.91 -1.37
C ARG A 106 -6.82 6.40 -1.69
N ARG A 107 -7.94 7.13 -1.60
CA ARG A 107 -7.95 8.58 -1.83
C ARG A 107 -7.06 9.34 -0.85
N LEU A 108 -7.02 8.92 0.41
CA LEU A 108 -6.15 9.51 1.41
C LEU A 108 -4.68 9.29 1.06
N ILE A 109 -4.31 8.08 0.62
CA ILE A 109 -2.95 7.75 0.16
C ILE A 109 -2.59 8.59 -1.08
N ASP A 110 -3.47 8.64 -2.09
CA ASP A 110 -3.24 9.42 -3.32
C ASP A 110 -3.01 10.90 -3.01
N SER A 111 -3.85 11.49 -2.13
CA SER A 111 -3.70 12.87 -1.67
C SER A 111 -2.39 13.09 -0.91
N THR A 112 -2.04 12.16 -0.01
CA THR A 112 -0.83 12.28 0.81
C THR A 112 0.44 12.17 -0.02
N LEU A 113 0.47 11.23 -0.98
CA LEU A 113 1.62 11.05 -1.87
C LEU A 113 1.82 12.24 -2.80
N HIS A 114 0.74 12.84 -3.29
CA HIS A 114 0.81 14.09 -4.03
C HIS A 114 1.46 15.21 -3.21
N ASP A 115 1.08 15.36 -1.93
CA ASP A 115 1.66 16.37 -1.03
C ASP A 115 3.13 16.08 -0.69
N VAL A 116 3.50 14.82 -0.48
CA VAL A 116 4.90 14.42 -0.25
C VAL A 116 5.76 14.65 -1.49
N SER A 117 5.27 14.30 -2.69
CA SER A 117 5.98 14.56 -3.96
C SER A 117 6.24 16.05 -4.17
N ILE A 118 5.30 16.91 -3.79
CA ILE A 118 5.47 18.37 -3.83
C ILE A 118 6.57 18.79 -2.84
N ARG A 119 6.56 18.28 -1.61
CA ARG A 119 7.56 18.64 -0.59
C ARG A 119 8.97 18.18 -0.92
N SER A 120 9.16 17.00 -1.51
CA SER A 120 10.48 16.53 -1.96
C SER A 120 11.08 17.41 -3.06
N ILE A 121 10.26 18.05 -3.89
CA ILE A 121 10.71 19.04 -4.89
C ILE A 121 11.13 20.35 -4.21
N PHE A 122 10.41 20.78 -3.18
CA PHE A 122 10.77 21.98 -2.42
C PHE A 122 12.00 21.80 -1.51
N ALA A 123 12.36 20.57 -1.11
CA ALA A 123 13.58 20.29 -0.36
C ALA A 123 14.87 20.40 -1.21
N ILE A 124 14.76 20.63 -2.53
CA ILE A 124 15.89 20.78 -3.46
C ILE A 124 16.18 22.28 -3.76
N PHE A 125 15.36 23.22 -3.28
CA PHE A 125 15.55 24.66 -3.47
C PHE A 125 15.89 25.41 -2.18
#